data_AF-A0A3N2N178-F1
#
_entry.id   AF-A0A3N2N178-F1
#
_cell.length_a   1.000
_cell.length_b   1.000
_cell.length_c   1.000
_cell.angle_alpha   90.00
_cell.angle_beta   90.00
_cell.angle_gamma   90.00
#
_symmetry.space_group_name_H-M   'P 1'
#
loop_
_entity.id
_entity.type
_entity.pdbx_description
1 polymer ?
#
loop_
_entity_poly.entity_id
_entity_poly.type
_entity_poly.pdbx_seq_one_letter_code
_entity_poly.pdbx_strand_id
1 'polypeptide(L)'
;MESITNNEFLNSVLESEAWKEVSSRESFSMEMIEKFADKVNWGEIITNWNIEKPVEFFARFQQYIPMSKLQDSSLWRAMVETRSKKIMQEAIGIN
;
A
#
# COMPACT_ATOMS: atom_id res chain seq x y z
N MET A 1 38.84 15.94 -0.29
CA MET A 1 37.66 15.56 -1.10
C MET A 1 36.63 15.02 -0.13
N GLU A 2 35.57 15.79 0.14
CA GLU A 2 34.38 15.19 0.73
C GLU A 2 33.83 14.22 -0.33
N SER A 3 33.75 12.95 0.02
CA SER A 3 33.19 11.94 -0.87
C SER A 3 31.73 12.30 -1.14
N ILE A 4 31.27 12.07 -2.36
CA ILE A 4 29.87 12.29 -2.80
C ILE A 4 28.85 11.61 -1.83
N THR A 5 29.30 10.61 -1.07
CA THR A 5 28.57 9.94 0.01
C THR A 5 28.16 10.83 1.20
N ASN A 6 28.73 12.03 1.37
CA ASN A 6 28.36 12.95 2.46
C ASN A 6 27.31 14.01 2.06
N ASN A 7 26.66 13.84 0.91
CA ASN A 7 25.60 14.74 0.46
C ASN A 7 24.23 14.23 0.97
N GLU A 8 23.75 14.83 2.07
CA GLU A 8 22.47 14.47 2.72
C GLU A 8 21.28 14.50 1.75
N PHE A 9 21.26 15.47 0.82
CA PHE A 9 20.21 15.55 -0.20
C PHE A 9 20.23 14.31 -1.10
N LEU A 10 21.38 13.94 -1.67
CA LEU A 10 21.50 12.75 -2.51
C LEU A 10 21.14 11.47 -1.74
N ASN A 11 21.56 11.36 -0.47
CA ASN A 11 21.20 10.23 0.37
C ASN A 11 19.68 10.13 0.59
N SER A 12 18.99 11.25 0.83
CA SER A 12 17.52 11.26 1.00
C SER A 12 16.78 10.87 -0.29
N VAL A 13 17.28 11.33 -1.45
CA VAL A 13 16.71 10.97 -2.76
C VAL A 13 16.87 9.47 -3.00
N LEU A 14 18.07 8.93 -2.77
CA LEU A 14 18.34 7.49 -2.91
C LEU A 14 17.51 6.64 -1.95
N GLU A 15 17.37 7.04 -0.69
CA GLU A 15 16.55 6.33 0.29
C GLU A 15 15.07 6.31 -0.15
N SER A 16 14.53 7.45 -0.59
CA SER A 16 13.13 7.52 -1.05
C SER A 16 12.86 6.65 -2.27
N GLU A 17 13.76 6.62 -3.25
CA GLU A 17 13.60 5.79 -4.45
C GLU A 17 13.78 4.30 -4.12
N ALA A 18 14.68 3.96 -3.20
CA ALA A 18 14.83 2.59 -2.72
C ALA A 18 13.55 2.08 -2.04
N TRP A 19 12.93 2.88 -1.17
CA TRP A 19 11.67 2.50 -0.53
C TRP A 19 10.51 2.42 -1.50
N LYS A 20 10.47 3.30 -2.51
CA LYS A 20 9.48 3.21 -3.58
C LYS A 20 9.62 1.91 -4.38
N GLU A 21 10.82 1.56 -4.80
CA GLU A 21 11.11 0.31 -5.52
C GLU A 21 10.71 -0.91 -4.68
N VAL A 22 11.12 -0.94 -3.41
CA VAL A 22 10.78 -2.01 -2.47
C VAL A 22 9.25 -2.10 -2.25
N SER A 23 8.57 -0.96 -2.15
CA SER A 23 7.12 -0.92 -1.91
C SER A 23 6.30 -1.31 -3.13
N SER A 24 6.85 -1.17 -4.35
CA SER A 24 6.19 -1.64 -5.57
C SER A 24 6.14 -3.17 -5.68
N ARG A 25 7.01 -3.86 -4.94
CA ARG A 25 7.12 -5.32 -4.92
C ARG A 25 6.18 -5.89 -3.86
N GLU A 26 5.25 -6.74 -4.28
CA GLU A 26 4.32 -7.44 -3.39
C GLU A 26 5.04 -8.57 -2.63
N SER A 27 5.83 -8.20 -1.61
CA SER A 27 6.70 -9.14 -0.88
C SER A 27 6.63 -9.05 0.64
N PHE A 28 5.84 -8.14 1.22
CA PHE A 28 5.78 -7.97 2.68
C PHE A 28 4.46 -8.47 3.28
N SER A 29 4.56 -9.05 4.47
CA SER A 29 3.39 -9.32 5.31
C SER A 29 2.87 -8.03 5.95
N MET A 30 1.64 -8.07 6.49
CA MET A 30 1.08 -6.92 7.21
C MET A 30 1.94 -6.50 8.42
N GLU A 31 2.54 -7.45 9.16
CA GLU A 31 3.43 -7.11 10.28
C GLU A 31 4.69 -6.40 9.81
N MET A 32 5.22 -6.79 8.65
CA MET A 32 6.41 -6.16 8.09
C MET A 32 6.12 -4.76 7.58
N ILE A 33 4.96 -4.53 6.93
CA ILE A 33 4.52 -3.19 6.54
C ILE A 33 4.33 -2.30 7.76
N GLU A 34 3.71 -2.81 8.83
CA GLU A 34 3.47 -2.04 10.05
C GLU A 34 4.78 -1.58 10.69
N LYS A 35 5.81 -2.44 10.70
CA LYS A 35 7.15 -2.10 11.20
C LYS A 35 7.84 -0.98 10.41
N PHE A 36 7.53 -0.84 9.12
CA PHE A 36 8.16 0.13 8.22
C PHE A 36 7.14 1.14 7.67
N ALA A 37 6.05 1.37 8.39
CA ALA A 37 4.92 2.19 7.94
C ALA A 37 5.31 3.64 7.64
N ASP A 38 6.34 4.16 8.32
CA ASP A 38 6.91 5.48 8.13
C ASP A 38 7.81 5.60 6.88
N LYS A 39 8.26 4.47 6.33
CA LYS A 39 9.23 4.44 5.22
C LYS A 39 8.65 3.97 3.90
N VAL A 40 7.72 3.01 3.94
CA VAL A 40 7.14 2.45 2.72
C VAL A 40 6.39 3.51 1.92
N ASN A 41 6.42 3.35 0.60
CA ASN A 41 5.62 4.17 -0.29
C ASN A 41 4.20 3.57 -0.41
N TRP A 42 3.29 4.07 0.43
CA TRP A 42 1.89 3.64 0.47
C TRP A 42 1.17 3.76 -0.87
N GLY A 43 1.53 4.74 -1.69
CA GLY A 43 0.95 4.87 -3.03
C GLY A 43 1.29 3.69 -3.94
N GLU A 44 2.52 3.18 -3.87
CA GLU A 44 2.94 1.99 -4.61
C GLU A 44 2.23 0.73 -4.08
N ILE A 45 2.14 0.58 -2.76
CA ILE A 45 1.50 -0.58 -2.12
C ILE A 45 0.04 -0.70 -2.57
N ILE A 46 -0.76 0.35 -2.38
CA ILE A 46 -2.21 0.29 -2.67
C ILE A 46 -2.52 0.16 -4.16
N THR A 47 -1.57 0.50 -5.04
CA THR A 47 -1.76 0.51 -6.50
C THR A 47 -1.28 -0.80 -7.13
N ASN A 48 -0.18 -1.37 -6.64
CA ASN A 48 0.50 -2.47 -7.30
C ASN A 48 0.23 -3.83 -6.66
N TRP A 49 -0.18 -3.88 -5.39
CA TRP A 49 -0.35 -5.16 -4.69
C TRP A 49 -1.74 -5.77 -4.91
N ASN A 50 -1.79 -7.09 -4.90
CA ASN A 50 -3.01 -7.87 -4.85
C ASN A 50 -3.38 -8.24 -3.40
N ILE A 51 -3.95 -7.27 -2.68
CA ILE A 51 -4.26 -7.42 -1.26
C ILE A 51 -5.48 -8.36 -1.06
N GLU A 52 -5.22 -9.56 -0.52
CA GLU A 52 -6.23 -10.61 -0.31
C GLU A 52 -7.40 -10.17 0.58
N LYS A 53 -7.13 -9.39 1.63
CA LYS A 53 -8.12 -8.88 2.58
C LYS A 53 -8.20 -7.36 2.53
N PRO A 54 -8.76 -6.77 1.46
CA PRO A 54 -8.62 -5.35 1.17
C PRO A 54 -9.30 -4.46 2.24
N VAL A 55 -10.45 -4.89 2.77
CA VAL A 55 -11.16 -4.14 3.81
C VAL A 55 -10.42 -4.16 5.15
N GLU A 56 -9.87 -5.31 5.54
CA GLU A 56 -9.06 -5.44 6.77
C GLU A 56 -7.77 -4.63 6.66
N PHE A 57 -7.09 -4.72 5.51
CA PHE A 57 -5.89 -3.96 5.21
C PHE A 57 -6.15 -2.45 5.30
N PHE A 58 -7.21 -1.96 4.66
CA PHE A 58 -7.57 -0.55 4.72
C PHE A 58 -7.86 -0.10 6.15
N ALA A 59 -8.65 -0.87 6.92
CA ALA A 59 -8.95 -0.53 8.31
C ALA A 59 -7.68 -0.37 9.16
N ARG A 60 -6.69 -1.25 8.96
CA ARG A 60 -5.42 -1.26 9.69
C ARG A 60 -4.49 -0.10 9.30
N PHE A 61 -4.48 0.30 8.03
CA PHE A 61 -3.44 1.21 7.50
C PHE A 61 -3.96 2.52 6.91
N GLN A 62 -5.27 2.81 6.97
CA GLN A 62 -5.90 4.00 6.39
C GLN A 62 -5.20 5.33 6.72
N GLN A 63 -4.62 5.45 7.92
CA GLN A 63 -3.93 6.68 8.37
C GLN A 63 -2.66 7.01 7.57
N TYR A 64 -2.07 6.03 6.89
CA TYR A 64 -0.88 6.22 6.07
C TYR A 64 -1.18 6.34 4.57
N ILE A 65 -2.40 5.98 4.16
CA ILE A 65 -2.79 5.89 2.76
C ILE A 65 -3.04 7.29 2.19
N PRO A 66 -2.36 7.68 1.09
CA PRO A 66 -2.65 8.93 0.42
C PRO A 66 -4.05 8.87 -0.20
N MET A 67 -5.01 9.57 0.39
CA MET A 67 -6.40 9.54 -0.06
C MET A 67 -6.56 9.96 -1.53
N SER A 68 -5.71 10.89 -1.99
CA SER A 68 -5.66 11.32 -3.39
C SER A 68 -5.32 10.20 -4.38
N LYS A 69 -4.66 9.13 -3.94
CA LYS A 69 -4.32 7.96 -4.76
C LYS A 69 -5.28 6.79 -4.56
N LEU A 70 -6.08 6.78 -3.50
CA LEU A 70 -6.89 5.61 -3.14
C LEU A 70 -7.93 5.27 -4.21
N GLN A 71 -8.69 6.25 -4.69
CA GLN A 71 -9.82 6.03 -5.60
C GLN A 71 -9.46 5.33 -6.92
N ASP A 72 -8.23 5.53 -7.42
CA ASP A 72 -7.74 4.92 -8.66
C ASP A 72 -6.89 3.66 -8.44
N SER A 73 -6.78 3.21 -7.18
CA SER A 73 -5.88 2.13 -6.76
C SER A 73 -6.48 0.73 -6.90
N SER A 74 -5.63 -0.31 -6.94
CA SER A 74 -6.06 -1.70 -6.91
C SER A 74 -6.77 -2.03 -5.60
N LEU A 75 -6.31 -1.48 -4.47
CA LEU A 75 -6.93 -1.65 -3.17
C LEU A 75 -8.40 -1.17 -3.17
N TRP A 76 -8.69 0.00 -3.72
CA TRP A 76 -10.07 0.50 -3.80
C TRP A 76 -10.95 -0.42 -4.63
N ARG A 77 -10.47 -0.82 -5.81
CA ARG A 77 -11.18 -1.78 -6.67
C ARG A 77 -11.49 -3.08 -5.92
N ALA A 78 -10.52 -3.64 -5.21
CA ALA A 78 -10.69 -4.86 -4.43
C ALA A 78 -11.71 -4.70 -3.27
N MET A 79 -11.72 -3.55 -2.58
CA MET A 79 -12.73 -3.25 -1.55
C MET A 79 -14.14 -3.17 -2.14
N VAL A 80 -14.31 -2.48 -3.27
CA VAL A 80 -15.59 -2.35 -3.97
C VAL A 80 -16.09 -3.72 -4.43
N GLU A 81 -15.22 -4.53 -5.01
CA GLU A 81 -15.55 -5.89 -5.44
C GLU A 81 -15.97 -6.77 -4.26
N THR A 82 -15.20 -6.76 -3.17
CA THR A 82 -15.50 -7.50 -1.94
C THR A 82 -16.90 -7.15 -1.43
N ARG A 83 -17.23 -5.86 -1.36
CA ARG A 83 -18.53 -5.41 -0.88
C ARG A 83 -19.66 -5.76 -1.85
N SER A 84 -19.43 -5.61 -3.15
CA SER A 84 -20.41 -5.93 -4.18
C SER A 84 -20.76 -7.42 -4.16
N LYS A 85 -19.74 -8.30 -4.05
CA LYS A 85 -19.92 -9.74 -3.93
C LYS A 85 -20.72 -10.11 -2.69
N LYS A 86 -20.42 -9.50 -1.54
CA LYS A 86 -21.15 -9.73 -0.29
C LYS A 86 -22.63 -9.35 -0.41
N ILE A 87 -22.94 -8.18 -0.97
CA ILE A 87 -24.34 -7.76 -1.18
C ILE A 87 -25.08 -8.74 -2.10
N MET A 88 -24.43 -9.19 -3.18
CA MET A 88 -25.03 -10.15 -4.10
C MET A 88 -25.30 -11.50 -3.43
N GLN A 89 -24.37 -12.00 -2.61
CA GLN A 89 -24.52 -13.22 -1.82
C GLN A 89 -25.70 -13.15 -0.86
N GLU A 90 -25.82 -12.05 -0.12
CA GLU A 90 -26.94 -11.78 0.78
C GLU A 90 -28.28 -11.71 0.03
N ALA A 91 -28.31 -11.06 -1.14
CA ALA A 91 -29.52 -10.92 -1.94
C ALA A 91 -30.05 -12.25 -2.52
N ILE A 92 -29.16 -13.21 -2.82
CA ILE A 92 -29.53 -14.53 -3.36
C ILE A 92 -29.63 -15.62 -2.29
N GLY A 93 -29.43 -15.28 -1.01
CA GLY A 93 -29.57 -16.22 0.11
C GLY A 93 -28.45 -17.25 0.24
N ILE A 94 -27.27 -16.97 -0.34
CA ILE A 94 -26.07 -17.81 -0.21
C ILE A 94 -25.16 -17.11 0.79
N ASN A 95 -25.24 -17.52 2.06
CA ASN A 95 -24.43 -16.99 3.15
C ASN A 95 -23.23 -17.89 3.42
#